data_AF-A0A3A4WFC5-F1
#
_entry.id   AF-A0A3A4WFC5-F1
#
_cell.length_a   1.000
_cell.length_b   1.000
_cell.length_c   1.000
_cell.angle_alpha   90.00
_cell.angle_beta   90.00
_cell.angle_gamma   90.00
#
_symmetry.space_group_name_H-M   'P 1'
#
loop_
_entity.id
_entity.type
_entity.pdbx_description
1 polymer ?
#
loop_
_entity_poly.entity_id
_entity_poly.type
_entity_poly.pdbx_seq_one_letter_code
_entity_poly.pdbx_strand_id
1 'polypeptide(L)'
;MSEKITRQKYFVSRELRISIALIILWSLLVAAFFTYFAKELGEKIGHGVLLFVIVMLGYIVIVVALTMLFSHRLIGPFQRLKTEIRLIVAGEYRRRLTVRNNDDLYIRSFILEVNRILGELEKLHGYKEDIVMHIDSELMNFISLIEEGEQSKEKLREAALAFHGKIKSLEQGPLKSI
;
A
#
# COMPACT_ATOMS: atom_id res chain seq x y z
N MET A 1 -8.25 -23.59 20.26
CA MET A 1 -8.65 -22.63 19.19
C MET A 1 -7.58 -22.71 18.12
N SER A 2 -7.92 -23.24 16.94
CA SER A 2 -6.94 -23.65 15.91
C SER A 2 -6.37 -22.42 15.18
N GLU A 3 -5.07 -22.20 15.29
CA GLU A 3 -4.34 -21.18 14.52
C GLU A 3 -4.39 -21.55 13.03
N LYS A 4 -5.15 -20.78 12.26
CA LYS A 4 -5.13 -20.86 10.79
C LYS A 4 -3.82 -20.26 10.30
N ILE A 5 -2.82 -21.13 10.10
CA ILE A 5 -1.59 -20.82 9.37
C ILE A 5 -2.00 -20.37 7.95
N THR A 6 -1.98 -19.05 7.73
CA THR A 6 -2.15 -18.43 6.41
C THR A 6 -0.97 -18.83 5.54
N ARG A 7 -1.18 -19.87 4.71
CA ARG A 7 -0.25 -20.25 3.65
C ARG A 7 -0.16 -19.13 2.62
N GLN A 8 0.67 -18.12 2.86
CA GLN A 8 1.17 -17.18 1.87
C GLN A 8 2.14 -17.91 0.93
N LYS A 9 1.64 -18.84 0.11
CA LYS A 9 2.45 -19.58 -0.85
C LYS A 9 2.39 -18.90 -2.23
N TYR A 10 3.45 -18.18 -2.57
CA TYR A 10 4.02 -18.09 -3.93
C TYR A 10 3.14 -17.55 -5.09
N PHE A 11 2.00 -16.91 -4.85
CA PHE A 11 1.12 -16.45 -5.94
C PHE A 11 1.71 -15.28 -6.75
N VAL A 12 2.60 -14.47 -6.16
CA VAL A 12 3.31 -13.35 -6.81
C VAL A 12 4.18 -13.82 -7.99
N SER A 13 4.64 -15.07 -7.95
CA SER A 13 5.53 -15.58 -9.00
C SER A 13 4.81 -15.93 -10.31
N ARG A 14 3.50 -16.23 -10.29
CA ARG A 14 2.82 -16.80 -11.46
C ARG A 14 2.48 -15.74 -12.51
N GLU A 15 2.02 -14.55 -12.10
CA GLU A 15 1.59 -13.53 -13.08
C GLU A 15 2.68 -12.48 -13.37
N LEU A 16 3.68 -12.28 -12.49
CA LEU A 16 4.94 -11.61 -12.90
C LEU A 16 5.62 -12.40 -14.03
N ARG A 17 5.60 -13.73 -13.95
CA ARG A 17 6.02 -14.62 -15.04
C ARG A 17 5.16 -14.42 -16.29
N ILE A 18 3.87 -14.13 -16.17
CA ILE A 18 3.00 -13.82 -17.33
C ILE A 18 3.38 -12.47 -17.94
N SER A 19 3.61 -11.42 -17.15
CA SER A 19 4.02 -10.11 -17.68
C SER A 19 5.38 -10.18 -18.38
N ILE A 20 6.36 -10.87 -17.78
CA ILE A 20 7.67 -11.11 -18.39
C ILE A 20 7.52 -11.95 -19.66
N ALA A 21 6.73 -13.03 -19.62
CA ALA A 21 6.45 -13.85 -20.79
C ALA A 21 5.75 -13.06 -21.90
N LEU A 22 4.87 -12.13 -21.55
CA LEU A 22 4.19 -11.25 -22.51
C LEU A 22 5.17 -10.27 -23.16
N ILE A 23 6.09 -9.68 -22.38
CA ILE A 23 7.15 -8.80 -22.92
C ILE A 23 8.06 -9.59 -23.87
N ILE A 24 8.47 -10.79 -23.48
CA ILE A 24 9.28 -11.69 -24.31
C ILE A 24 8.51 -12.11 -25.57
N LEU A 25 7.22 -12.42 -25.44
CA LEU A 25 6.37 -12.80 -26.56
C LEU A 25 6.25 -11.63 -27.55
N TRP A 26 5.96 -10.43 -27.08
CA TRP A 26 5.89 -9.24 -27.92
C TRP A 26 7.23 -8.92 -28.58
N SER A 27 8.36 -9.04 -27.86
CA SER A 27 9.68 -8.79 -28.46
C SER A 27 10.02 -9.80 -29.55
N LEU A 28 9.69 -11.09 -29.34
CA LEU A 28 9.85 -12.14 -30.34
C LEU A 28 8.93 -11.92 -31.55
N LEU A 29 7.68 -11.51 -31.33
CA LEU A 29 6.71 -11.29 -32.40
C LEU A 29 7.09 -10.08 -33.26
N VAL A 30 7.58 -9.00 -32.62
CA VAL A 30 8.15 -7.84 -33.31
C VAL A 30 9.39 -8.24 -34.11
N ALA A 31 10.32 -9.01 -33.53
CA ALA A 31 11.51 -9.47 -34.24
C ALA A 31 11.16 -10.36 -35.44
N ALA A 32 10.21 -11.30 -35.28
CA ALA A 32 9.75 -12.19 -36.34
C ALA A 32 9.05 -11.43 -37.47
N PHE A 33 8.17 -10.49 -37.12
CA PHE A 33 7.49 -9.62 -38.08
C PHE A 33 8.51 -8.83 -38.92
N PHE A 34 9.49 -8.19 -38.28
CA PHE A 34 10.50 -7.42 -39.01
C PHE A 34 11.45 -8.29 -39.82
N THR A 35 11.81 -9.47 -39.34
CA THR A 35 12.64 -10.42 -40.11
C THR A 35 11.92 -10.85 -41.39
N TYR A 36 10.63 -11.17 -41.28
CA TYR A 36 9.79 -11.50 -42.43
C TYR A 36 9.68 -10.31 -43.39
N PHE A 37 9.39 -9.12 -42.87
CA PHE A 37 9.23 -7.90 -43.66
C PHE A 37 10.54 -7.51 -44.39
N ALA A 38 11.68 -7.63 -43.72
CA ALA A 38 13.00 -7.38 -44.30
C ALA A 38 13.33 -8.36 -45.43
N LYS A 39 12.95 -9.65 -45.29
CA LYS A 39 13.12 -10.65 -46.34
C LYS A 39 12.27 -10.35 -47.57
N GLU A 40 10.97 -10.13 -47.36
CA GLU A 40 10.00 -9.87 -48.44
C GLU A 40 10.35 -8.60 -49.24
N LEU A 41 10.83 -7.56 -48.55
CA LEU A 41 11.23 -6.31 -49.21
C LEU A 41 12.64 -6.38 -49.80
N GLY A 42 13.57 -7.11 -49.17
CA GLY A 42 14.92 -7.32 -49.68
C GLY A 42 14.93 -8.05 -51.02
N GLU A 43 14.04 -9.03 -51.20
CA GLU A 43 13.87 -9.75 -52.47
C GLU A 43 13.29 -8.87 -53.60
N LYS A 44 12.53 -7.81 -53.26
CA LYS A 44 11.81 -6.99 -54.25
C LYS A 44 12.47 -5.67 -54.61
N ILE A 45 13.23 -5.05 -53.71
CA ILE A 45 13.59 -3.62 -53.83
C ILE A 45 15.08 -3.38 -54.07
N GLY A 46 15.98 -4.34 -53.84
CA GLY A 46 17.43 -4.21 -54.15
C GLY A 46 18.20 -3.12 -53.37
N HIS A 47 17.52 -2.20 -52.68
CA HIS A 47 18.09 -1.11 -51.88
C HIS A 47 18.10 -1.45 -50.39
N GLY A 48 19.05 -2.29 -49.98
CA GLY A 48 19.13 -2.81 -48.61
C GLY A 48 19.27 -1.75 -47.52
N VAL A 49 19.94 -0.61 -47.80
CA VAL A 49 20.18 0.44 -46.79
C VAL A 49 18.91 1.24 -46.48
N LEU A 50 18.14 1.62 -47.50
CA LEU A 50 16.93 2.44 -47.32
C LEU A 50 15.84 1.64 -46.59
N LEU A 51 15.71 0.35 -46.93
CA LEU A 51 14.84 -0.59 -46.22
C LEU A 51 15.24 -0.79 -44.76
N PHE A 52 16.53 -0.95 -44.49
CA PHE A 52 17.03 -1.07 -43.12
C PHE A 52 16.67 0.15 -42.27
N VAL A 53 16.81 1.36 -42.82
CA VAL A 53 16.45 2.61 -42.14
C VAL A 53 14.94 2.66 -41.85
N ILE A 54 14.08 2.32 -42.82
CA ILE A 54 12.62 2.29 -42.63
C ILE A 54 12.23 1.30 -41.53
N VAL A 55 12.81 0.09 -41.54
CA VAL A 55 12.58 -0.95 -40.54
C VAL A 55 13.00 -0.48 -39.14
N MET A 56 14.18 0.13 -39.01
CA MET A 56 14.67 0.67 -37.73
C MET A 56 13.80 1.81 -37.21
N LEU A 57 13.33 2.69 -38.09
CA LEU A 57 12.42 3.76 -37.71
C LEU A 57 11.09 3.20 -37.19
N GLY A 58 10.56 2.16 -37.84
CA GLY A 58 9.39 1.42 -37.38
C GLY A 58 9.60 0.78 -36.01
N TYR A 59 10.78 0.21 -35.74
CA TYR A 59 11.12 -0.35 -34.44
C TYR A 59 11.08 0.73 -33.34
N ILE A 60 11.70 1.88 -33.59
CA ILE A 60 11.69 3.00 -32.63
C ILE A 60 10.26 3.44 -32.33
N VAL A 61 9.41 3.59 -33.35
CA VAL A 61 8.01 3.99 -33.17
C VAL A 61 7.24 2.99 -32.32
N ILE A 62 7.38 1.69 -32.59
CA ILE A 62 6.70 0.63 -31.83
C ILE A 62 7.18 0.61 -30.38
N VAL A 63 8.50 0.69 -30.15
CA VAL A 63 9.07 0.72 -28.79
C VAL A 63 8.55 1.93 -28.02
N VAL A 64 8.59 3.14 -28.62
CA VAL A 64 8.08 4.36 -27.98
C VAL A 64 6.59 4.23 -27.65
N ALA A 65 5.78 3.70 -28.60
CA ALA A 65 4.35 3.52 -28.38
C ALA A 65 4.05 2.52 -27.24
N LEU A 66 4.75 1.38 -27.21
CA LEU A 66 4.61 0.40 -26.13
C LEU A 66 5.05 0.99 -24.80
N THR A 67 6.21 1.66 -24.74
CA THR A 67 6.70 2.30 -23.52
C THR A 67 5.72 3.35 -23.00
N MET A 68 5.15 4.19 -23.87
CA MET A 68 4.13 5.16 -23.48
C MET A 68 2.86 4.49 -22.93
N LEU A 69 2.38 3.43 -23.58
CA LEU A 69 1.20 2.69 -23.15
C LEU A 69 1.41 2.05 -21.76
N PHE A 70 2.53 1.35 -21.57
CA PHE A 70 2.88 0.74 -20.28
C PHE A 70 3.13 1.80 -19.20
N SER A 71 3.84 2.87 -19.54
CA SER A 71 4.12 3.99 -18.64
C SER A 71 2.82 4.62 -18.13
N HIS A 72 1.88 4.96 -19.02
CA HIS A 72 0.61 5.56 -18.63
C HIS A 72 -0.24 4.61 -17.77
N ARG A 73 -0.26 3.32 -18.10
CA ARG A 73 -1.02 2.30 -17.35
C ARG A 73 -0.45 2.05 -15.95
N LEU A 74 0.87 2.14 -15.77
CA LEU A 74 1.53 1.88 -14.48
C LEU A 74 1.70 3.16 -13.65
N ILE A 75 2.28 4.21 -14.22
CA ILE A 75 2.68 5.42 -13.47
C ILE A 75 1.46 6.20 -12.94
N GLY A 76 0.37 6.25 -13.70
CA GLY A 76 -0.83 7.02 -13.33
C GLY A 76 -1.43 6.60 -11.97
N PRO A 77 -1.73 5.30 -11.75
CA PRO A 77 -2.15 4.80 -10.45
C PRO A 77 -1.15 5.11 -9.32
N PHE A 78 0.15 4.90 -9.54
CA PHE A 78 1.17 5.14 -8.50
C PHE A 78 1.26 6.62 -8.08
N GLN A 79 1.12 7.55 -9.01
CA GLN A 79 1.11 8.98 -8.67
C GLN A 79 -0.09 9.36 -7.80
N ARG A 80 -1.29 8.83 -8.10
CA ARG A 80 -2.49 9.06 -7.28
C ARG A 80 -2.32 8.50 -5.87
N LEU A 81 -1.86 7.25 -5.78
CA LEU A 81 -1.58 6.59 -4.50
C LEU A 81 -0.54 7.36 -3.68
N LYS A 82 0.53 7.87 -4.30
CA LYS A 82 1.53 8.70 -3.63
C LYS A 82 0.93 9.94 -2.99
N THR A 83 0.00 10.61 -3.67
CA THR A 83 -0.69 11.79 -3.14
C THR A 83 -1.59 11.42 -1.97
N GLU A 84 -2.38 10.34 -2.09
CA GLU A 84 -3.25 9.88 -0.99
C GLU A 84 -2.44 9.45 0.25
N ILE A 85 -1.32 8.75 0.05
CA ILE A 85 -0.41 8.36 1.14
C ILE A 85 0.16 9.59 1.85
N ARG A 86 0.55 10.64 1.11
CA ARG A 86 1.04 11.89 1.73
C ARG A 86 0.02 12.53 2.67
N LEU A 87 -1.26 12.48 2.31
CA LEU A 87 -2.35 13.02 3.14
C LEU A 87 -2.56 12.17 4.40
N ILE A 88 -2.47 10.85 4.27
CA ILE A 88 -2.52 9.94 5.42
C ILE A 88 -1.35 10.21 6.38
N VAL A 89 -0.13 10.39 5.83
CA VAL A 89 1.07 10.73 6.63
C VAL A 89 0.92 12.09 7.31
N ALA A 90 0.19 13.04 6.70
CA ALA A 90 -0.10 14.33 7.30
C ALA A 90 -1.15 14.27 8.44
N GLY A 91 -1.69 13.09 8.76
CA GLY A 91 -2.59 12.87 9.90
C GLY A 91 -4.02 12.51 9.53
N GLU A 92 -4.39 12.43 8.24
CA GLU A 92 -5.73 12.00 7.82
C GLU A 92 -5.87 10.45 7.86
N TYR A 93 -5.78 9.84 9.06
CA TYR A 93 -5.81 8.37 9.21
C TYR A 93 -7.13 7.70 8.80
N ARG A 94 -8.23 8.45 8.73
CA ARG A 94 -9.53 7.97 8.23
C ARG A 94 -9.58 7.79 6.71
N ARG A 95 -8.63 8.39 5.98
CA ARG A 95 -8.57 8.28 4.53
C ARG A 95 -8.25 6.83 4.14
N ARG A 96 -8.83 6.39 3.03
CA ARG A 96 -8.58 5.08 2.43
C ARG A 96 -8.04 5.27 1.04
N LEU A 97 -7.11 4.40 0.68
CA LEU A 97 -6.52 4.38 -0.65
C LEU A 97 -7.52 3.80 -1.65
N THR A 98 -7.64 4.43 -2.82
CA THR A 98 -8.59 3.99 -3.85
C THR A 98 -7.91 3.75 -5.19
N VAL A 99 -8.39 2.74 -5.92
CA VAL A 99 -7.93 2.40 -7.28
C VAL A 99 -9.13 2.20 -8.19
N ARG A 100 -8.97 2.41 -9.50
CA ARG A 100 -10.04 2.17 -10.47
C ARG A 100 -10.22 0.67 -10.69
N ASN A 101 -11.43 0.27 -11.12
CA ASN A 101 -11.72 -1.13 -11.42
C ASN A 101 -10.86 -1.71 -12.56
N ASN A 102 -10.45 -0.86 -13.51
CA ASN A 102 -9.56 -1.21 -14.63
C ASN A 102 -8.07 -1.10 -14.29
N ASP A 103 -7.72 -0.59 -13.11
CA ASP A 103 -6.33 -0.64 -12.65
C ASP A 103 -5.93 -2.10 -12.40
N ASP A 104 -4.62 -2.35 -12.42
CA ASP A 104 -4.07 -3.69 -12.30
C ASP A 104 -4.56 -4.40 -11.01
N LEU A 105 -4.94 -5.68 -11.13
CA LEU A 105 -5.46 -6.50 -10.04
C LEU A 105 -4.50 -6.51 -8.83
N TYR A 106 -3.19 -6.48 -9.07
CA TYR A 106 -2.18 -6.46 -8.02
C TYR A 106 -2.17 -5.18 -7.23
N ILE A 107 -2.26 -4.04 -7.92
CA ILE A 107 -2.36 -2.75 -7.26
C ILE A 107 -3.61 -2.76 -6.38
N ARG A 108 -4.74 -3.29 -6.87
CA ARG A 108 -5.96 -3.42 -6.07
C ARG A 108 -5.80 -4.31 -4.84
N SER A 109 -5.17 -5.49 -4.97
CA SER A 109 -4.92 -6.38 -3.84
C SER A 109 -4.00 -5.74 -2.80
N PHE A 110 -2.92 -5.11 -3.26
CA PHE A 110 -2.00 -4.38 -2.39
C PHE A 110 -2.71 -3.26 -1.62
N ILE A 111 -3.56 -2.48 -2.31
CA ILE A 111 -4.32 -1.40 -1.68
C ILE A 111 -5.33 -1.90 -0.65
N LEU A 112 -5.93 -3.07 -0.85
CA LEU A 112 -6.77 -3.69 0.18
C LEU A 112 -5.96 -4.04 1.44
N GLU A 113 -4.76 -4.60 1.29
CA GLU A 113 -3.88 -4.89 2.42
C GLU A 113 -3.42 -3.61 3.14
N VAL A 114 -3.03 -2.58 2.40
CA VAL A 114 -2.66 -1.29 2.98
C VAL A 114 -3.84 -0.68 3.74
N ASN A 115 -5.04 -0.69 3.18
CA ASN A 115 -6.24 -0.19 3.86
C ASN A 115 -6.54 -0.97 5.15
N ARG A 116 -6.23 -2.26 5.21
CA ARG A 116 -6.33 -3.05 6.45
C ARG A 116 -5.35 -2.54 7.50
N ILE A 117 -4.10 -2.27 7.12
CA ILE A 117 -3.08 -1.69 8.02
C ILE A 117 -3.52 -0.31 8.51
N LEU A 118 -4.06 0.53 7.62
CA LEU A 118 -4.61 1.84 7.99
C LEU A 118 -5.77 1.72 8.98
N GLY A 119 -6.62 0.70 8.84
CA GLY A 119 -7.69 0.41 9.80
C GLY A 119 -7.16 0.05 11.19
N GLU A 120 -6.09 -0.73 11.26
CA GLU A 120 -5.44 -1.05 12.55
C GLU A 120 -4.75 0.17 13.16
N LEU A 121 -4.11 1.02 12.34
CA LEU A 121 -3.52 2.28 12.80
C LEU A 121 -4.58 3.26 13.34
N GLU A 122 -5.73 3.36 12.68
CA GLU A 122 -6.84 4.20 13.14
C GLU A 122 -7.38 3.73 14.50
N LYS A 123 -7.56 2.41 14.68
CA LYS A 123 -7.97 1.84 15.97
C LYS A 123 -6.95 2.13 17.06
N LEU A 124 -5.66 1.99 16.76
CA LEU A 124 -4.58 2.27 17.71
C LEU A 124 -4.59 3.75 18.13
N HIS A 125 -4.86 4.66 17.19
CA HIS A 125 -4.95 6.08 17.47
C HIS A 125 -6.16 6.40 18.36
N GLY A 126 -7.34 5.87 18.04
CA GLY A 126 -8.53 6.02 18.87
C GLY A 126 -8.33 5.47 20.28
N TYR A 127 -7.72 4.29 20.41
CA TYR A 127 -7.39 3.70 21.71
C TYR A 127 -6.46 4.60 22.54
N LYS A 128 -5.49 5.26 21.89
CA LYS A 128 -4.61 6.22 22.57
C LYS A 128 -5.39 7.45 23.06
N GLU A 129 -6.27 8.00 22.25
CA GLU A 129 -7.14 9.13 22.65
C GLU A 129 -8.02 8.76 23.84
N ASP A 130 -8.64 7.57 23.81
CA ASP A 130 -9.46 7.06 24.92
C ASP A 130 -8.65 6.93 26.21
N ILE A 131 -7.43 6.40 26.15
CA ILE A 131 -6.51 6.33 27.29
C ILE A 131 -6.22 7.72 27.84
N VAL A 132 -5.88 8.68 26.97
CA VAL A 132 -5.55 10.04 27.40
C VAL A 132 -6.74 10.69 28.11
N MET A 133 -7.95 10.56 27.56
CA MET A 133 -9.16 11.09 28.20
C MET A 133 -9.44 10.42 29.55
N HIS A 134 -9.26 9.11 29.66
CA HIS A 134 -9.46 8.40 30.93
C HIS A 134 -8.44 8.85 31.98
N ILE A 135 -7.16 8.93 31.62
CA ILE A 135 -6.11 9.39 32.53
C ILE A 135 -6.38 10.83 32.99
N ASP A 136 -6.75 11.73 32.07
CA ASP A 136 -7.06 13.12 32.39
C ASP A 136 -8.25 13.24 33.37
N SER A 137 -9.32 12.49 33.13
CA SER A 137 -10.49 12.48 34.02
C SER A 137 -10.17 11.98 35.43
N GLU A 138 -9.32 10.97 35.55
CA GLU A 138 -8.92 10.41 36.84
C GLU A 138 -7.95 11.35 37.58
N LEU A 139 -7.04 12.02 36.84
CA LEU A 139 -6.17 13.05 37.41
C LEU A 139 -6.97 14.24 37.94
N MET A 140 -7.99 14.70 37.20
CA MET A 140 -8.88 15.76 37.65
C MET A 140 -9.62 15.36 38.93
N ASN A 141 -10.11 14.11 39.00
CA ASN A 141 -10.72 13.58 40.22
C ASN A 141 -9.71 13.57 41.39
N PHE A 142 -8.46 13.18 41.13
CA PHE A 142 -7.41 13.21 42.14
C PHE A 142 -7.11 14.63 42.65
N ILE A 143 -7.08 15.62 41.74
CA ILE A 143 -6.89 17.03 42.08
C ILE A 143 -8.05 17.53 42.94
N SER A 144 -9.31 17.24 42.58
CA SER A 144 -10.46 17.67 43.38
C SER A 144 -10.44 17.07 44.79
N LEU A 145 -10.03 15.81 44.94
CA LEU A 145 -9.91 15.17 46.26
C LEU A 145 -8.82 15.82 47.14
N ILE A 146 -7.79 16.42 46.54
CA ILE A 146 -6.74 17.17 47.26
C ILE A 146 -7.22 18.57 47.63
N GLU A 147 -7.90 19.27 46.71
CA GLU A 147 -8.39 20.63 46.92
C GLU A 147 -9.51 20.70 47.98
N GLU A 148 -10.29 19.63 48.16
CA GLU A 148 -11.34 19.55 49.18
C GLU A 148 -10.82 19.55 50.64
N GLY A 149 -9.50 19.53 50.87
CA GLY A 149 -8.86 19.93 52.14
C GLY A 149 -9.09 19.04 53.39
N GLU A 150 -10.10 18.16 53.41
CA GLU A 150 -10.44 17.29 54.54
C GLU A 150 -10.37 15.78 54.21
N GLN A 151 -9.42 15.36 53.38
CA GLN A 151 -9.29 13.94 53.04
C GLN A 151 -8.21 13.25 53.88
N SER A 152 -8.59 12.15 54.55
CA SER A 152 -7.63 11.33 55.29
C SER A 152 -6.57 10.79 54.34
N LYS A 153 -5.32 10.67 54.83
CA LYS A 153 -4.20 10.07 54.11
C LYS A 153 -4.54 8.70 53.48
N GLU A 154 -5.48 7.96 54.10
CA GLU A 154 -6.01 6.69 53.61
C GLU A 154 -6.82 6.83 52.32
N LYS A 155 -7.73 7.81 52.22
CA LYS A 155 -8.55 8.02 51.01
C LYS A 155 -7.69 8.38 49.79
N LEU A 156 -6.68 9.24 49.99
CA LEU A 156 -5.71 9.58 48.95
C LEU A 156 -4.89 8.37 48.52
N ARG A 157 -4.51 7.50 49.47
CA ARG A 157 -3.79 6.26 49.18
C ARG A 157 -4.65 5.28 48.39
N GLU A 158 -5.92 5.12 48.75
CA GLU A 158 -6.87 4.26 48.04
C GLU A 158 -7.12 4.75 46.61
N ALA A 159 -7.32 6.07 46.42
CA ALA A 159 -7.46 6.67 45.10
C ALA A 159 -6.21 6.46 44.23
N ALA A 160 -5.01 6.63 44.79
CA ALA A 160 -3.74 6.41 44.08
C ALA A 160 -3.55 4.93 43.68
N LEU A 161 -3.94 4.00 44.54
CA LEU A 161 -3.89 2.56 44.24
C LEU A 161 -4.90 2.17 43.16
N ALA A 162 -6.12 2.73 43.21
CA ALA A 162 -7.14 2.52 42.19
C ALA A 162 -6.69 3.04 40.81
N PHE A 163 -6.09 4.22 40.77
CA PHE A 163 -5.51 4.81 39.56
C PHE A 163 -4.38 3.94 38.99
N HIS A 164 -3.43 3.51 39.83
CA HIS A 164 -2.35 2.62 39.41
C HIS A 164 -2.88 1.27 38.88
N GLY A 165 -3.89 0.70 39.54
CA GLY A 165 -4.55 -0.52 39.10
C GLY A 165 -5.19 -0.39 37.71
N LYS A 166 -5.88 0.74 37.46
CA LYS A 166 -6.47 1.04 36.15
C LYS A 166 -5.41 1.25 35.07
N ILE A 167 -4.34 2.02 35.32
CA ILE A 167 -3.22 2.16 34.37
C ILE A 167 -2.64 0.80 33.98
N LYS A 168 -2.43 -0.09 34.95
CA LYS A 168 -1.91 -1.44 34.70
C LYS A 168 -2.85 -2.30 33.84
N SER A 169 -4.16 -2.08 33.93
CA SER A 169 -5.13 -2.75 33.04
C SER A 169 -5.12 -2.20 31.62
N LEU A 170 -4.84 -0.90 31.43
CA LEU A 170 -4.69 -0.27 30.13
C LEU A 170 -3.40 -0.71 29.41
N GLU A 171 -2.36 -1.06 30.14
CA GLU A 171 -1.12 -1.61 29.58
C GLU A 171 -1.31 -2.98 28.87
N GLN A 172 -2.43 -3.68 29.13
CA GLN A 172 -2.77 -4.97 28.52
C GLN A 172 -3.56 -4.88 27.21
N GLY A 173 -3.58 -3.69 26.58
CA GLY A 173 -4.30 -3.38 25.33
C GLY A 173 -3.96 -4.27 24.11
N PRO A 174 -4.63 -4.03 22.97
CA PRO A 174 -4.93 -5.00 21.89
C PRO A 174 -3.72 -5.63 21.16
N LEU A 175 -2.48 -5.27 21.51
CA LEU A 175 -1.25 -5.79 20.91
C LEU A 175 -0.92 -7.26 21.27
N LYS A 176 -1.73 -7.93 22.10
CA LYS A 176 -1.57 -9.37 22.40
C LYS A 176 -2.25 -10.31 21.41
N SER A 177 -2.90 -9.83 20.35
CA SER A 177 -3.63 -10.67 19.39
C SER A 177 -3.04 -10.70 17.98
N ILE A 178 -1.71 -10.59 17.84
CA ILE A 178 -0.99 -10.86 16.59
C ILE A 178 -0.04 -12.03 16.82
#